data_AF-A0AAU6B9F6-F1
#
_entry.id   AF-A0AAU6B9F6-F1
#
_cell.length_a   1.000
_cell.length_b   1.000
_cell.length_c   1.000
_cell.angle_alpha   90.00
_cell.angle_beta   90.00
_cell.angle_gamma   90.00
#
_symmetry.space_group_name_H-M   'P 1'
#
loop_
_entity.id
_entity.type
_entity.pdbx_description
1 polymer ?
#
loop_
_entity_poly.entity_id
_entity_poly.type
_entity_poly.pdbx_seq_one_letter_code
_entity_poly.pdbx_strand_id
1 'polypeptide(L)'
;MAARAPRARRAARGEPCPVDWGDYAADVHRWELITGRPAPYPTQPGRHGRPVLAPPFVEWLMGLPPGWATAEHLDLPRTAQLRALGNGVMPQQAAHALRLLLDDLTHLHRPRCHPPASTPRDTTSRASRPAPARGGSTRPPGAARTSTAARGRRSGTRSRR
;
A
#
# COMPACT_ATOMS: atom_id res chain seq x y z
N MET A 1 -44.07 -45.39 25.22
CA MET A 1 -43.16 -44.22 25.07
C MET A 1 -42.46 -44.32 23.73
N ALA A 2 -42.87 -43.54 22.72
CA ALA A 2 -42.18 -43.49 21.44
C ALA A 2 -41.15 -42.35 21.46
N ALA A 3 -39.87 -42.69 21.39
CA ALA A 3 -38.78 -41.73 21.34
C ALA A 3 -38.76 -41.01 19.99
N ARG A 4 -38.80 -39.68 20.04
CA ARG A 4 -38.82 -38.79 18.87
C ARG A 4 -37.38 -38.59 18.37
N ALA A 5 -37.10 -39.01 17.14
CA ALA A 5 -35.79 -38.81 16.52
C ALA A 5 -35.45 -37.31 16.37
N PRO A 6 -34.19 -36.89 16.56
CA PRO A 6 -33.78 -35.51 16.35
C PRO A 6 -33.81 -35.18 14.85
N ARG A 7 -34.55 -34.13 14.50
CA ARG A 7 -34.57 -33.58 13.14
C ARG A 7 -33.22 -32.93 12.85
N ALA A 8 -32.40 -33.59 12.02
CA ALA A 8 -31.23 -32.96 11.42
C ALA A 8 -31.69 -31.73 10.62
N ARG A 9 -31.35 -30.54 11.08
CA ARG A 9 -31.50 -29.31 10.29
C ARG A 9 -30.53 -29.43 9.12
N ARG A 10 -31.07 -29.75 7.95
CA ARG A 10 -30.39 -29.67 6.65
C ARG A 10 -29.80 -28.25 6.56
N ALA A 11 -28.48 -28.13 6.66
CA ALA A 11 -27.78 -26.87 6.42
C ALA A 11 -28.13 -26.43 5.00
N ALA A 12 -28.89 -25.34 4.87
CA ALA A 12 -29.14 -24.73 3.60
C ALA A 12 -27.79 -24.34 3.01
N ARG A 13 -27.40 -24.98 1.90
CA ARG A 13 -26.39 -24.44 0.99
C ARG A 13 -27.01 -23.23 0.30
N GLY A 14 -27.19 -22.15 1.05
CA GLY A 14 -27.51 -20.85 0.48
C GLY A 14 -26.21 -20.25 -0.02
N GLU A 15 -26.19 -19.79 -1.27
CA GLU A 15 -25.14 -18.88 -1.72
C GLU A 15 -25.01 -17.74 -0.69
N PRO A 16 -23.78 -17.32 -0.33
CA PRO A 16 -23.62 -16.20 0.58
C PRO A 16 -24.35 -14.99 -0.01
N CYS A 17 -25.27 -14.41 0.77
CA CYS A 17 -25.91 -13.14 0.41
C CYS A 17 -24.80 -12.11 0.10
N PRO A 18 -24.95 -11.24 -0.92
CA PRO A 18 -23.97 -10.21 -1.21
C PRO A 18 -23.61 -9.41 0.06
N VAL A 19 -22.31 -9.21 0.31
CA VAL A 19 -21.83 -8.43 1.45
C VAL A 19 -22.05 -6.96 1.14
N ASP A 20 -22.79 -6.26 2.01
CA ASP A 20 -22.83 -4.80 1.99
C ASP A 20 -21.54 -4.25 2.62
N TRP A 21 -20.63 -3.77 1.77
CA TRP A 21 -19.35 -3.21 2.19
C TRP A 21 -19.45 -1.77 2.70
N GLY A 22 -20.60 -1.11 2.54
CA GLY A 22 -20.79 0.29 2.92
C GLY A 22 -19.71 1.22 2.37
N ASP A 23 -19.14 2.05 3.25
CA ASP A 23 -18.09 3.02 2.91
C ASP A 23 -16.82 2.38 2.31
N TYR A 24 -16.59 1.09 2.53
CA TYR A 24 -15.41 0.37 2.04
C TYR A 24 -15.59 -0.21 0.63
N ALA A 25 -16.77 -0.10 0.02
CA ALA A 25 -17.07 -0.74 -1.27
C ALA A 25 -16.06 -0.38 -2.37
N ALA A 26 -15.65 0.90 -2.45
CA ALA A 26 -14.68 1.35 -3.44
C ALA A 26 -13.28 0.76 -3.22
N ASP A 27 -12.86 0.62 -1.96
CA ASP A 27 -11.55 0.08 -1.62
C ASP A 27 -11.50 -1.43 -1.79
N VAL A 28 -12.58 -2.14 -1.42
CA VAL A 28 -12.75 -3.57 -1.69
C VAL A 28 -12.67 -3.83 -3.18
N HIS A 29 -13.42 -3.08 -4.00
CA HIS A 29 -13.39 -3.23 -5.45
C HIS A 29 -11.99 -2.99 -6.04
N ARG A 30 -11.28 -1.94 -5.58
CA ARG A 30 -9.90 -1.69 -5.99
C ARG A 30 -8.99 -2.87 -5.63
N TRP A 31 -9.18 -3.45 -4.44
CA TRP A 31 -8.38 -4.59 -4.00
C TRP A 31 -8.71 -5.88 -4.76
N GLU A 32 -9.97 -6.09 -5.15
CA GLU A 32 -10.36 -7.19 -6.05
C GLU A 32 -9.63 -7.08 -7.40
N LEU A 33 -9.54 -5.86 -7.97
CA LEU A 33 -8.79 -5.63 -9.20
C LEU A 33 -7.29 -5.89 -9.02
N ILE A 34 -6.70 -5.46 -7.90
CA ILE A 34 -5.26 -5.67 -7.62
C ILE A 34 -4.95 -7.16 -7.39
N THR A 35 -5.81 -7.88 -6.67
CA THR A 35 -5.62 -9.30 -6.37
C THR A 35 -6.11 -10.24 -7.48
N GLY A 36 -6.86 -9.71 -8.45
CA GLY A 36 -7.40 -10.47 -9.59
C GLY A 36 -8.51 -11.46 -9.22
N ARG A 37 -9.15 -11.29 -8.07
CA ARG A 37 -10.21 -12.20 -7.58
C ARG A 37 -11.19 -11.48 -6.65
N PRO A 38 -12.46 -11.91 -6.61
CA PRO A 38 -13.48 -11.31 -5.75
C PRO A 38 -13.13 -11.48 -4.27
N ALA A 39 -13.64 -10.56 -3.45
CA ALA A 39 -13.49 -10.61 -2.01
C ALA A 39 -14.21 -11.85 -1.44
N PRO A 40 -13.52 -12.73 -0.70
CA PRO A 40 -14.18 -13.79 0.05
C PRO A 40 -15.15 -13.20 1.08
N TYR A 41 -16.16 -13.97 1.46
CA TYR A 41 -17.09 -13.52 2.50
C TYR A 41 -16.33 -13.27 3.82
N PRO A 42 -16.52 -12.11 4.49
CA PRO A 42 -15.64 -11.65 5.57
C PRO A 42 -15.76 -12.47 6.86
N THR A 43 -16.87 -13.20 7.04
CA THR A 43 -17.13 -14.00 8.23
C THR A 43 -17.56 -15.43 7.92
N GLN A 44 -17.30 -16.34 8.83
CA GLN A 44 -17.82 -17.70 8.80
C GLN A 44 -18.57 -18.00 10.10
N PRO A 45 -19.44 -19.02 10.14
CA PRO A 45 -20.06 -19.46 11.39
C PRO A 45 -19.00 -19.87 12.42
N GLY A 46 -19.07 -19.27 13.62
CA GLY A 46 -18.26 -19.67 14.76
C GLY A 46 -18.85 -20.88 15.51
N ARG A 47 -18.11 -21.41 16.49
CA ARG A 47 -18.52 -22.56 17.32
C ARG A 47 -19.89 -22.37 17.99
N HIS A 48 -20.23 -21.13 18.35
CA HIS A 48 -21.50 -20.76 18.99
C HIS A 48 -22.53 -20.16 18.02
N GLY A 49 -22.35 -20.36 16.71
CA GLY A 49 -23.24 -19.84 15.66
C GLY A 49 -23.12 -18.33 15.38
N ARG A 50 -22.37 -17.59 16.21
CA ARG A 50 -22.04 -16.18 15.94
C ARG A 50 -21.06 -16.07 14.78
N PRO A 51 -21.20 -15.08 13.89
CA PRO A 51 -20.23 -14.85 12.81
C PRO A 51 -18.87 -14.50 13.41
N VAL A 52 -17.82 -15.10 12.87
CA VAL A 52 -16.43 -14.83 13.24
C VAL A 52 -15.61 -14.58 11.99
N LEU A 53 -14.52 -13.81 12.09
CA LEU A 53 -13.64 -13.49 10.96
C LEU A 53 -13.21 -14.74 10.18
N ALA A 54 -13.39 -14.74 8.87
CA ALA A 54 -13.00 -15.85 8.01
C ALA A 54 -11.51 -15.75 7.65
N PRO A 55 -10.67 -16.75 7.94
CA PRO A 55 -9.26 -16.72 7.54
C PRO A 55 -9.03 -16.51 6.03
N PRO A 56 -9.83 -17.09 5.10
CA PRO A 56 -9.67 -16.83 3.67
C PRO A 56 -9.85 -15.35 3.30
N PHE A 57 -10.73 -14.62 3.99
CA PHE A 57 -10.87 -13.18 3.79
C PHE A 57 -9.64 -12.41 4.25
N VAL A 58 -9.03 -12.81 5.38
CA VAL A 58 -7.78 -12.18 5.86
C VAL A 58 -6.61 -12.51 4.93
N GLU A 59 -6.51 -13.75 4.45
CA GLU A 59 -5.51 -14.14 3.45
C GLU A 59 -5.65 -13.32 2.16
N TRP A 60 -6.89 -13.06 1.73
CA TRP A 60 -7.18 -12.15 0.63
C TRP A 60 -6.81 -10.70 0.92
N LEU A 61 -7.15 -10.20 2.10
CA LEU A 61 -6.79 -8.85 2.53
C LEU A 61 -5.26 -8.67 2.55
N MET A 62 -4.51 -9.71 2.90
CA MET A 62 -3.04 -9.75 2.87
C MET A 62 -2.46 -9.91 1.45
N GLY A 63 -3.29 -9.98 0.41
CA GLY A 63 -2.84 -10.08 -0.98
C GLY A 63 -2.11 -11.39 -1.30
N LEU A 64 -2.28 -12.42 -0.47
CA LEU A 64 -1.63 -13.73 -0.61
C LEU A 64 -2.39 -14.63 -1.57
N PRO A 65 -1.74 -15.55 -2.31
CA PRO A 65 -2.45 -16.53 -3.13
C PRO A 65 -3.47 -17.36 -2.32
N PRO A 66 -4.55 -17.86 -2.93
CA PRO A 66 -5.53 -18.68 -2.23
C PRO A 66 -4.87 -19.94 -1.66
N GLY A 67 -5.18 -20.26 -0.40
CA GLY A 67 -4.66 -21.43 0.29
C GLY A 67 -3.26 -21.24 0.88
N TRP A 68 -2.68 -20.03 0.85
CA TRP A 68 -1.35 -19.77 1.41
C TRP A 68 -1.21 -20.19 2.89
N ALA A 69 -2.18 -19.82 3.72
CA ALA A 69 -2.30 -20.24 5.12
C ALA A 69 -3.59 -21.02 5.38
N THR A 70 -4.51 -21.03 4.42
CA THR A 70 -5.86 -21.59 4.57
C THR A 70 -6.11 -22.86 3.77
N ALA A 71 -5.09 -23.41 3.10
CA ALA A 71 -5.24 -24.66 2.36
C ALA A 71 -5.57 -25.83 3.30
N GLU A 72 -6.45 -26.71 2.83
CA GLU A 72 -6.95 -27.86 3.60
C GLU A 72 -5.83 -28.81 4.02
N HIS A 73 -4.86 -29.08 3.13
CA HIS A 73 -3.71 -29.98 3.41
C HIS A 73 -2.76 -29.49 4.51
N LEU A 74 -2.90 -28.24 4.98
CA LEU A 74 -2.07 -27.71 6.06
C LEU A 74 -2.58 -28.16 7.45
N ASP A 75 -3.82 -28.67 7.54
CA ASP A 75 -4.47 -29.10 8.79
C ASP A 75 -4.35 -28.09 9.95
N LEU A 76 -4.30 -26.79 9.61
CA LEU A 76 -4.12 -25.72 10.60
C LEU A 76 -5.47 -25.36 11.24
N PRO A 77 -5.56 -25.31 12.58
CA PRO A 77 -6.76 -24.78 13.23
C PRO A 77 -6.91 -23.29 12.92
N ARG A 78 -8.15 -22.80 12.83
CA ARG A 78 -8.48 -21.40 12.50
C ARG A 78 -7.64 -20.36 13.28
N THR A 79 -7.39 -20.61 14.56
CA THR A 79 -6.59 -19.72 15.42
C THR A 79 -5.12 -19.66 14.99
N ALA A 80 -4.55 -20.77 14.52
CA ALA A 80 -3.20 -20.81 13.96
C ALA A 80 -3.14 -20.10 12.61
N GLN A 81 -4.13 -20.31 11.73
CA GLN A 81 -4.23 -19.60 10.44
C GLN A 81 -4.25 -18.08 10.66
N LEU A 82 -5.14 -17.58 11.55
CA LEU A 82 -5.23 -16.15 11.84
C LEU A 82 -3.97 -15.61 12.53
N ARG A 83 -3.31 -16.39 13.37
CA ARG A 83 -2.03 -15.99 13.98
C ARG A 83 -0.93 -15.86 12.93
N ALA A 84 -0.83 -16.82 12.01
CA ALA A 84 0.13 -16.77 10.91
C ALA A 84 -0.13 -15.57 10.00
N LEU A 85 -1.38 -15.35 9.60
CA LEU A 85 -1.78 -14.22 8.77
C LEU A 85 -1.55 -12.88 9.47
N GLY A 86 -1.93 -12.77 10.75
CA GLY A 86 -1.79 -11.54 11.53
C GLY A 86 -0.35 -11.16 11.90
N ASN A 87 0.55 -12.15 11.95
CA ASN A 87 1.99 -11.93 12.14
C ASN A 87 2.76 -11.83 10.81
N GLY A 88 2.09 -12.08 9.69
CA GLY A 88 2.67 -12.00 8.35
C GLY A 88 2.85 -10.56 7.88
N VAL A 89 3.40 -10.42 6.68
CA VAL A 89 3.59 -9.13 6.02
C VAL A 89 2.80 -9.10 4.72
N MET A 90 2.32 -7.91 4.32
CA MET A 90 1.71 -7.70 3.01
C MET A 90 2.81 -7.84 1.93
N PRO A 91 2.78 -8.85 1.05
CA PRO A 91 3.88 -9.14 0.12
C PRO A 91 4.21 -7.96 -0.80
N GLN A 92 3.19 -7.20 -1.22
CA GLN A 92 3.34 -6.03 -2.08
C GLN A 92 4.13 -4.91 -1.38
N GLN A 93 3.87 -4.69 -0.09
CA GLN A 93 4.59 -3.70 0.72
C GLN A 93 6.02 -4.18 1.02
N ALA A 94 6.20 -5.47 1.35
CA ALA A 94 7.52 -6.05 1.58
C ALA A 94 8.39 -5.95 0.31
N ALA A 95 7.85 -6.30 -0.86
CA ALA A 95 8.55 -6.17 -2.13
C ALA A 95 8.93 -4.72 -2.44
N HIS A 96 8.06 -3.75 -2.15
CA HIS A 96 8.39 -2.34 -2.32
C HIS A 96 9.53 -1.89 -1.39
N ALA A 97 9.47 -2.24 -0.11
CA ALA A 97 10.52 -1.92 0.86
C ALA A 97 11.87 -2.53 0.46
N LEU A 98 11.87 -3.79 0.00
CA LEU A 98 13.09 -4.44 -0.49
C LEU A 98 13.68 -3.74 -1.72
N ARG A 99 12.86 -3.27 -2.66
CA ARG A 99 13.35 -2.49 -3.81
C ARG A 99 14.05 -1.21 -3.35
N LEU A 100 13.44 -0.46 -2.42
CA LEU A 100 14.04 0.77 -1.86
C LEU A 100 15.41 0.47 -1.21
N LEU A 101 15.49 -0.58 -0.40
CA LEU A 101 16.73 -0.98 0.27
C LEU A 101 17.82 -1.40 -0.72
N LEU A 102 17.46 -2.10 -1.81
CA LEU A 102 18.40 -2.52 -2.85
C LEU A 102 18.89 -1.33 -3.69
N ASP A 103 18.02 -0.37 -3.97
CA ASP A 103 18.39 0.87 -4.66
C ASP A 103 19.39 1.68 -3.82
N ASP A 104 19.11 1.86 -2.54
CA ASP A 104 20.01 2.53 -1.58
C ASP A 104 21.36 1.81 -1.51
N LEU A 105 21.35 0.48 -1.40
CA LEU A 105 22.57 -0.33 -1.34
C LEU A 105 23.40 -0.20 -2.63
N THR A 106 22.75 -0.12 -3.78
CA THR A 106 23.41 0.11 -5.08
C THR A 106 24.03 1.51 -5.14
N HIS A 107 23.32 2.52 -4.63
CA HIS A 107 23.83 3.89 -4.54
C HIS A 107 25.05 4.00 -3.62
N LEU A 108 25.04 3.32 -2.47
CA LEU A 108 26.14 3.33 -1.52
C LEU A 108 27.40 2.62 -2.06
N HIS A 109 27.22 1.53 -2.80
CA HIS A 109 28.34 0.77 -3.38
C HIS A 109 28.86 1.34 -4.69
N ARG A 110 28.18 2.31 -5.31
CA ARG A 110 28.69 2.97 -6.51
C ARG A 110 29.99 3.70 -6.13
N PRO A 111 31.15 3.32 -6.70
CA PRO A 111 32.39 4.02 -6.40
C PRO A 111 32.18 5.48 -6.77
N ARG A 112 32.59 6.38 -5.86
CA ARG A 112 32.52 7.82 -6.13
C ARG A 112 33.29 8.04 -7.43
N CYS A 113 32.58 8.42 -8.50
CA CYS A 113 33.23 8.85 -9.72
C CYS A 113 34.04 10.09 -9.33
N HIS A 114 35.35 9.92 -9.21
CA HIS A 114 36.23 11.07 -9.22
C HIS A 114 35.96 11.76 -10.55
N PRO A 115 35.58 13.04 -10.58
CA PRO A 115 35.50 13.76 -11.84
C PRO A 115 36.84 13.56 -12.55
N PRO A 116 36.88 13.26 -13.86
CA PRO A 116 38.15 13.19 -14.56
C PRO A 116 38.89 14.48 -14.22
N ALA A 117 40.12 14.36 -13.70
CA ALA A 117 40.93 15.50 -13.34
C ALA A 117 40.83 16.49 -14.49
N SER A 118 40.26 17.66 -14.22
CA SER A 118 40.08 18.71 -15.22
C SER A 118 41.41 18.83 -15.95
N THR A 119 41.42 18.45 -17.22
CA THR A 119 42.59 18.62 -18.08
C THR A 119 43.03 20.07 -17.90
N PRO A 120 44.32 20.31 -17.64
CA PRO A 120 44.80 21.67 -17.45
C PRO A 120 44.37 22.45 -18.70
N ARG A 121 43.59 23.50 -18.49
CA ARG A 121 43.16 24.41 -19.56
C ARG A 121 44.42 24.85 -20.29
N ASP A 122 44.56 24.47 -21.56
CA ASP A 122 45.56 25.07 -22.44
C ASP A 122 45.33 26.57 -22.44
N THR A 123 46.27 27.29 -21.84
CA THR A 123 46.26 28.75 -21.67
C THR A 123 46.53 29.50 -22.99
N THR A 124 46.57 28.79 -24.11
CA THR A 124 46.95 29.30 -25.44
C THR A 124 45.75 29.49 -26.35
N SER A 125 44.77 30.29 -25.90
CA SER A 125 43.92 31.02 -26.82
C SER A 125 43.51 32.36 -26.21
N ARG A 126 44.48 33.26 -26.13
CA ARG A 126 44.21 34.71 -26.11
C ARG A 126 44.04 35.18 -27.56
N ALA A 127 43.07 34.62 -28.27
CA ALA A 127 42.59 35.17 -29.53
C ALA A 127 41.55 36.26 -29.22
N SER A 128 42.03 37.49 -29.30
CA SER A 128 41.31 38.76 -29.45
C SER A 128 39.78 38.69 -29.57
N ARG A 129 39.07 39.02 -28.48
CA ARG A 129 37.67 39.46 -28.56
C ARG A 129 37.66 40.97 -28.87
N PRO A 130 36.97 41.44 -29.93
CA PRO A 130 36.68 42.85 -30.07
C PRO A 130 35.62 43.28 -29.03
N ALA A 131 35.71 44.54 -28.61
CA ALA A 131 34.87 45.15 -27.58
C ALA A 131 33.37 45.14 -27.95
N PRO A 132 32.45 44.91 -27.00
CA PRO A 132 31.03 45.08 -27.26
C PRO A 132 30.68 46.56 -27.38
N ALA A 133 30.04 46.92 -28.50
CA ALA A 133 29.40 48.21 -28.69
C ALA A 133 28.26 48.39 -27.67
N ARG A 134 28.19 49.61 -27.13
CA ARG A 134 27.16 50.07 -26.20
C ARG A 134 25.80 50.11 -26.90
N GLY A 135 24.86 49.31 -26.42
CA GLY A 135 23.41 49.48 -26.60
C GLY A 135 22.76 48.91 -25.35
N GLY A 136 22.13 49.69 -24.50
CA GLY A 136 20.80 50.26 -24.77
C GLY A 136 19.84 49.57 -23.82
N SER A 137 19.60 50.23 -22.69
CA SER A 137 18.64 49.85 -21.64
C SER A 137 17.26 49.52 -22.20
N THR A 138 16.65 48.42 -21.75
CA THR A 138 15.22 48.41 -21.39
C THR A 138 14.89 47.24 -20.46
N ARG A 139 14.48 47.56 -19.25
CA ARG A 139 13.93 46.67 -18.22
C ARG A 139 12.40 46.69 -18.32
N PRO A 140 11.71 45.56 -18.56
CA PRO A 140 10.28 45.49 -18.31
C PRO A 140 9.97 45.15 -16.83
N PRO A 141 8.85 45.66 -16.28
CA PRO A 141 8.56 45.62 -14.84
C PRO A 141 7.84 44.35 -14.37
N GLY A 142 8.12 44.01 -13.11
CA GLY A 142 7.22 43.44 -12.09
C GLY A 142 6.11 42.47 -12.49
N ALA A 143 6.22 41.23 -12.02
CA ALA A 143 5.06 40.44 -11.62
C ALA A 143 5.24 39.98 -10.16
N ALA A 144 4.20 40.25 -9.38
CA ALA A 144 4.17 40.25 -7.94
C ALA A 144 4.31 38.85 -7.32
N ARG A 145 4.95 38.82 -6.15
CA ARG A 145 4.89 37.71 -5.21
C ARG A 145 3.53 37.77 -4.50
N THR A 146 2.67 36.80 -4.71
CA THR A 146 1.55 36.54 -3.79
C THR A 146 1.89 35.31 -2.96
N SER A 147 2.50 35.60 -1.81
CA SER A 147 2.45 34.78 -0.61
C SER A 147 1.01 34.82 -0.08
N THR A 148 0.37 33.67 0.13
CA THR A 148 -0.66 33.54 1.16
C THR A 148 -0.60 32.13 1.72
N ALA A 149 0.01 32.05 2.90
CA ALA A 149 -0.16 30.98 3.85
C ALA A 149 -1.56 31.08 4.48
N ALA A 150 -2.25 29.96 4.64
CA ALA A 150 -3.28 29.78 5.66
C ALA A 150 -3.42 28.29 6.02
N ARG A 151 -2.49 27.80 6.82
CA ARG A 151 -2.55 26.50 7.48
C ARG A 151 -3.46 26.65 8.71
N GLY A 152 -4.73 26.27 8.56
CA GLY A 152 -5.69 26.21 9.66
C GLY A 152 -5.36 25.05 10.60
N ARG A 153 -4.78 25.37 11.77
CA ARG A 153 -4.74 24.47 12.93
C ARG A 153 -6.15 24.43 13.53
N ARG A 154 -6.75 23.23 13.64
CA ARG A 154 -7.86 23.00 14.58
C ARG A 154 -7.36 22.10 15.69
N SER A 155 -7.27 22.70 16.87
CA SER A 155 -7.03 22.07 18.16
C SER A 155 -8.24 22.35 19.04
N GLY A 156 -8.73 21.32 19.72
CA GLY A 156 -9.76 21.37 20.75
C GLY A 156 -10.92 20.42 20.44
N THR A 157 -11.47 19.66 21.38
CA THR A 157 -11.25 19.53 22.82
C THR A 157 -11.99 18.27 23.26
N ARG A 158 -11.49 17.63 24.33
CA ARG A 158 -12.13 16.56 25.12
C ARG A 158 -13.64 16.73 25.29
N SER A 159 -14.36 15.62 25.32
CA SER A 159 -15.32 15.38 26.40
C SER A 159 -15.48 13.88 26.65
N ARG A 160 -15.15 13.47 27.88
CA ARG A 160 -15.50 12.18 28.46
C ARG A 160 -16.93 12.29 28.98
N ARG A 161 -17.77 11.31 28.67
CA ARG A 161 -18.84 10.81 29.54
C ARG A 161 -18.98 9.32 29.29
#